data_AF-G0QLL6-F1
#
_entry.id   AF-G0QLL6-F1
#
_cell.length_a   1.000
_cell.length_b   1.000
_cell.length_c   1.000
_cell.angle_alpha   90.00
_cell.angle_beta   90.00
_cell.angle_gamma   90.00
#
_symmetry.space_group_name_H-M   'P 1'
#
loop_
_entity.id
_entity.type
_entity.pdbx_description
1 polymer ?
#
loop_
_entity_poly.entity_id
_entity_poly.type
_entity_poly.pdbx_seq_one_letter_code
_entity_poly.pdbx_strand_id
1 'polypeptide(L)'
;MVWMRTAALANFRKLWGIINEDLDEGTYKLEIMNYYSVDSFNGKKYFVLSTANAFGGKNDFLGISYIVMGVITLLIFFLFLIKKFQLDKKQKQKNKNM
;
A
#
# COMPACT_ATOMS: atom_id res chain seq x y z
N MET A 1 3.19 19.42 -16.93
CA MET A 1 4.07 18.53 -17.73
C MET A 1 4.00 17.09 -17.17
N VAL A 2 3.09 16.23 -17.67
CA VAL A 2 2.83 14.88 -17.10
C VAL A 2 3.64 13.76 -17.76
N TRP A 3 3.83 13.86 -19.08
CA TRP A 3 4.51 12.84 -19.89
C TRP A 3 6.03 12.84 -19.78
N MET A 4 6.63 14.00 -19.50
CA MET A 4 8.09 14.14 -19.47
C MET A 4 8.73 13.54 -18.20
N ARG A 5 7.93 13.33 -17.15
CA ARG A 5 8.39 12.57 -15.98
C ARG A 5 8.45 11.09 -16.39
N THR A 6 9.63 10.49 -16.45
CA THR A 6 9.76 9.06 -16.75
C THR A 6 9.09 8.21 -15.66
N ALA A 7 8.48 7.10 -16.06
CA ALA A 7 7.91 6.14 -15.11
C ALA A 7 8.99 5.17 -14.64
N ALA A 8 8.92 4.75 -13.37
CA ALA A 8 9.89 3.80 -12.82
C ALA A 8 9.62 2.33 -13.23
N LEU A 9 8.40 2.02 -13.68
CA LEU A 9 7.98 0.68 -14.09
C LEU A 9 7.42 0.69 -15.51
N ALA A 10 7.50 -0.46 -16.20
CA ALA A 10 6.94 -0.66 -17.54
C ALA A 10 5.41 -0.51 -17.57
N ASN A 11 4.73 -1.01 -16.53
CA ASN A 11 3.31 -0.75 -16.31
C ASN A 11 3.16 0.51 -15.47
N PHE A 12 2.66 1.58 -16.08
CA PHE A 12 2.49 2.86 -15.40
C PHE A 12 1.14 3.48 -15.70
N ARG A 13 0.72 4.41 -14.84
CA ARG A 13 -0.47 5.24 -15.03
C ARG A 13 -0.03 6.69 -15.11
N LYS A 14 -0.64 7.45 -16.01
CA LYS A 14 -0.46 8.89 -16.13
C LYS A 14 -1.82 9.55 -15.97
N LEU A 15 -1.84 10.64 -15.21
CA LEU A 15 -3.03 11.46 -15.05
C LEU A 15 -3.37 12.12 -16.38
N TRP A 16 -4.58 11.89 -16.88
CA TRP A 16 -5.10 12.57 -18.05
C TRP A 16 -5.96 13.78 -17.67
N GLY A 17 -6.82 13.65 -16.66
CA GLY A 17 -7.66 14.72 -16.14
C GLY A 17 -8.18 14.41 -14.73
N ILE A 18 -8.73 15.43 -14.06
CA ILE A 18 -9.36 15.33 -12.74
C ILE A 18 -10.77 15.90 -12.87
N ILE A 19 -11.73 15.22 -12.26
CA ILE A 19 -13.08 15.73 -12.02
C ILE A 19 -13.11 16.13 -10.54
N ASN A 20 -13.37 17.41 -10.26
CA ASN A 20 -13.35 17.95 -8.88
C ASN A 20 -14.71 17.87 -8.17
N GLU A 21 -15.69 17.30 -8.84
CA GLU A 21 -17.07 17.15 -8.37
C GLU A 21 -17.40 15.66 -8.25
N ASP A 22 -18.35 15.33 -7.39
CA ASP A 22 -18.84 13.97 -7.25
C ASP A 22 -19.67 13.58 -8.48
N LEU A 23 -19.50 12.33 -8.93
CA LEU A 23 -20.33 11.77 -9.99
C LEU A 23 -21.51 11.05 -9.36
N ASP A 24 -22.71 11.47 -9.73
CA ASP A 24 -23.94 10.75 -9.40
C ASP A 24 -23.94 9.34 -9.98
N GLU A 25 -24.74 8.45 -9.39
CA GLU A 25 -24.92 7.12 -9.93
C GLU A 25 -25.59 7.20 -11.32
N GLY A 26 -24.90 6.71 -12.34
CA GLY A 26 -25.39 6.82 -13.70
C GLY A 26 -24.48 6.17 -14.74
N THR A 27 -24.94 6.22 -15.99
CA THR A 27 -24.16 5.75 -17.13
C THR A 27 -23.45 6.92 -17.79
N TYR A 28 -22.13 6.85 -17.83
CA TYR A 28 -21.28 7.84 -18.48
C TYR A 28 -20.71 7.28 -19.78
N LYS A 29 -20.66 8.10 -20.83
CA LYS A 29 -20.05 7.73 -22.11
C LYS A 29 -18.64 8.33 -22.19
N LEU A 30 -17.66 7.48 -22.45
CA LEU A 30 -16.28 7.88 -22.69
C LEU A 30 -15.94 7.68 -24.17
N GLU A 31 -15.59 8.76 -24.86
CA GLU A 31 -15.13 8.73 -26.24
C GLU A 31 -13.62 8.97 -26.30
N ILE A 32 -12.89 8.04 -26.91
CA ILE A 32 -11.42 8.10 -27.01
C ILE A 32 -11.03 8.03 -28.48
N MET A 33 -10.29 9.03 -28.96
CA MET A 33 -9.63 8.97 -30.26
C MET A 33 -8.25 8.32 -30.11
N ASN A 34 -8.05 7.19 -30.78
CA ASN A 34 -6.83 6.40 -30.66
C ASN A 34 -5.77 6.79 -31.71
N TYR A 35 -4.97 7.82 -31.43
CA TYR A 35 -3.89 8.27 -32.32
C TYR A 35 -2.55 7.52 -32.16
N TYR A 36 -2.42 6.68 -31.13
CA TYR A 36 -1.16 6.02 -30.80
C TYR A 36 -1.35 4.50 -30.72
N SER A 37 -1.14 3.77 -31.81
CA SER A 37 -1.21 2.31 -31.79
C SER A 37 -0.04 1.72 -30.98
N VAL A 38 -0.34 0.69 -30.20
CA VAL A 38 0.63 -0.04 -29.37
C VAL A 38 0.90 -1.46 -29.88
N ASP A 39 0.32 -1.80 -31.03
CA ASP A 39 0.34 -3.16 -31.57
C ASP A 39 1.74 -3.56 -32.05
N SER A 40 2.53 -2.58 -32.52
CA SER A 40 3.90 -2.80 -33.01
C SER A 40 4.88 -3.32 -31.96
N PHE A 41 4.59 -3.09 -30.67
CA PHE A 41 5.39 -3.58 -29.54
C PHE A 41 4.57 -4.44 -28.57
N ASN A 42 3.42 -4.95 -29.04
CA ASN A 42 2.54 -5.82 -28.26
C ASN A 42 2.12 -5.22 -26.90
N GLY A 43 1.97 -3.89 -26.86
CA GLY A 43 1.58 -3.15 -25.67
C GLY A 43 0.08 -3.21 -25.40
N LYS A 44 -0.33 -2.87 -24.18
CA LYS A 44 -1.74 -2.73 -23.81
C LYS A 44 -1.99 -1.35 -23.22
N LYS A 45 -3.14 -0.76 -23.55
CA LYS A 45 -3.57 0.54 -23.02
C LYS A 45 -4.92 0.40 -22.37
N TYR A 46 -5.09 1.13 -21.27
CA TYR A 46 -6.30 1.13 -20.48
C TYR A 46 -6.64 2.55 -20.07
N PHE A 47 -7.93 2.86 -20.05
CA PHE A 47 -8.44 4.01 -19.33
C PHE A 47 -8.91 3.54 -17.95
N VAL A 48 -8.56 4.31 -16.92
CA VAL A 48 -8.91 3.99 -15.53
C VAL A 48 -9.47 5.25 -14.89
N LEU A 49 -10.73 5.16 -14.46
CA LEU A 49 -11.34 6.14 -13.57
C LEU A 49 -11.20 5.66 -12.13
N SER A 50 -10.68 6.51 -11.25
CA SER A 50 -10.49 6.17 -9.84
C SER A 50 -10.57 7.41 -8.98
N THR A 51 -11.13 7.27 -7.78
CA THR A 51 -11.05 8.27 -6.72
C THR A 51 -9.70 8.18 -6.01
N ALA A 52 -9.18 9.33 -5.58
CA ALA A 52 -7.98 9.42 -4.77
C ALA A 52 -8.36 9.67 -3.31
N ASN A 53 -7.76 8.91 -2.41
CA ASN A 53 -7.89 9.07 -0.97
C ASN A 53 -6.64 9.79 -0.43
N ALA A 54 -6.59 10.08 0.87
CA ALA A 54 -5.45 10.73 1.52
C ALA A 54 -4.10 10.01 1.29
N PHE A 55 -4.12 8.69 1.08
CA PHE A 55 -2.94 7.87 0.80
C PHE A 55 -2.69 7.63 -0.70
N GLY A 56 -3.38 8.36 -1.57
CA GLY A 56 -3.37 8.18 -3.02
C GLY A 56 -4.50 7.27 -3.51
N GLY A 57 -4.25 6.48 -4.55
CA GLY A 57 -5.23 5.52 -5.06
C GLY A 57 -5.38 4.28 -4.17
N LYS A 58 -6.20 3.31 -4.61
CA LYS A 58 -6.35 2.01 -3.94
C LYS A 58 -5.01 1.31 -3.79
N ASN A 59 -4.55 1.12 -2.54
CA ASN A 59 -3.29 0.46 -2.21
C ASN A 59 -3.38 -0.30 -0.88
N ASP A 60 -3.77 -1.57 -0.94
CA ASP A 60 -3.93 -2.42 0.25
C ASP A 60 -2.57 -2.90 0.81
N PHE A 61 -1.49 -2.80 0.02
CA PHE A 61 -0.16 -3.26 0.42
C PHE A 61 0.37 -2.52 1.65
N LEU A 62 0.21 -1.20 1.70
CA LEU A 62 0.68 -0.41 2.84
C LEU A 62 0.02 -0.87 4.14
N GLY A 63 -1.31 -0.97 4.16
CA GLY A 63 -2.05 -1.42 5.34
C GLY A 63 -1.62 -2.81 5.82
N ILE A 64 -1.52 -3.77 4.89
CA ILE A 64 -1.06 -5.12 5.20
C ILE A 64 0.37 -5.10 5.75
N SER A 65 1.27 -4.33 5.16
CA SER A 65 2.67 -4.25 5.62
C SER A 65 2.79 -3.75 7.06
N TYR A 66 2.00 -2.75 7.45
CA TYR A 66 1.99 -2.24 8.83
C TYR A 66 1.42 -3.25 9.82
N ILE A 67 0.34 -3.96 9.45
CA ILE A 67 -0.24 -5.00 10.30
C ILE A 67 0.77 -6.13 10.53
N VAL A 68 1.43 -6.60 9.47
CA VAL A 68 2.44 -7.66 9.56
C VAL A 68 3.59 -7.24 10.48
N MET A 69 4.13 -6.03 10.29
CA MET A 69 5.22 -5.50 11.14
C MET A 69 4.77 -5.28 12.60
N GLY A 70 3.52 -4.86 12.82
CA GLY A 70 2.94 -4.75 14.16
C GLY A 70 2.84 -6.10 14.87
N VAL A 71 2.40 -7.14 14.17
CA VAL A 71 2.32 -8.50 14.74
C VAL A 71 3.72 -9.03 15.08
N ILE A 72 4.71 -8.84 14.19
CA ILE A 72 6.09 -9.28 14.43
C ILE A 72 6.67 -8.60 15.68
N THR A 73 6.50 -7.28 15.81
CA THR A 73 7.02 -6.53 16.96
C THR A 73 6.31 -6.89 18.26
N LEU A 74 5.00 -7.15 18.23
CA LEU A 74 4.24 -7.65 19.39
C LEU A 74 4.71 -9.03 19.85
N LEU A 75 4.96 -9.96 18.93
CA LEU A 75 5.48 -11.29 19.28
C LEU A 75 6.86 -11.19 19.95
N ILE A 76 7.74 -10.36 19.40
CA ILE A 76 9.07 -10.11 19.98
C ILE A 76 8.94 -9.50 21.38
N PHE A 77 8.02 -8.54 21.57
CA PHE A 77 7.75 -7.95 22.87
C PHE A 77 7.34 -9.00 23.92
N PHE A 78 6.40 -9.89 23.59
CA PHE A 78 5.97 -10.95 24.51
C PHE A 78 7.10 -11.94 24.83
N LEU A 79 7.95 -12.29 23.85
CA LEU A 79 9.11 -13.14 24.10
C LEU A 79 10.06 -12.52 25.14
N PHE A 80 10.37 -11.23 25.00
CA PHE A 80 11.21 -10.52 25.97
C PHE A 80 10.52 -10.38 27.34
N LEU A 81 9.22 -10.11 27.36
CA LEU A 81 8.44 -9.99 28.60
C LEU A 81 8.46 -11.31 29.40
N ILE A 82 8.21 -12.44 28.74
CA ILE A 82 8.25 -13.77 29.36
C ILE A 82 9.66 -14.06 29.89
N LYS A 83 10.70 -13.79 29.09
CA LYS A 83 12.09 -14.01 29.51
C LYS A 83 12.44 -13.17 30.74
N LYS A 84 12.04 -11.90 30.77
CA LYS A 84 12.24 -11.02 31.94
C LYS A 84 11.52 -11.56 33.17
N PHE A 85 10.26 -11.97 33.03
CA PHE A 85 9.49 -12.51 34.16
C PHE A 85 10.11 -13.80 34.73
N GLN A 86 10.65 -14.67 33.88
CA GLN A 86 11.39 -15.87 34.32
C GLN A 86 12.69 -15.52 35.03
N LEU A 87 13.43 -14.51 34.56
CA LEU A 87 14.65 -14.02 35.21
C LEU A 87 14.34 -13.43 36.59
N ASP A 88 13.30 -12.60 36.70
CA ASP A 88 12.88 -11.99 37.97
C ASP A 88 12.47 -13.07 39.00
N LYS A 89 11.78 -14.14 38.56
CA LYS A 89 11.48 -15.31 39.41
C LYS A 89 12.76 -16.04 39.88
N LYS A 90 13.73 -16.27 38.99
CA LYS A 90 15.00 -16.92 39.35
C LYS A 90 15.79 -16.11 40.37
N GLN A 91 15.82 -14.78 40.25
CA GLN A 91 16.51 -13.90 41.20
C GLN A 91 15.84 -13.93 42.59
N LYS A 92 14.50 -13.88 42.65
CA LYS A 92 13.76 -13.98 43.91
C LYS A 92 14.00 -15.32 44.63
N GLN A 93 14.09 -16.43 43.89
CA GLN A 93 14.38 -17.73 44.47
C GLN A 93 15.82 -17.81 45.02
N LYS A 94 16.79 -17.22 44.31
CA LYS A 94 18.19 -17.20 44.75
C LYS A 94 18.38 -16.40 46.05
N ASN A 95 17.73 -15.25 46.18
CA ASN A 95 17.82 -14.41 47.38
C ASN A 95 17.09 -14.97 48.61
N LYS A 96 16.19 -15.94 48.44
CA LYS A 96 15.49 -16.61 49.56
C LYS A 96 16.30 -17.78 50.15
N ASN A 97 17.25 -18.31 49.38
CA ASN A 97 18.08 -19.46 49.75
C ASN A 97 19.48 -19.05 50.26
N MET A 98 19.71 -17.75 50.49
CA MET A 98 20.93 -17.15 51.03
C MET A 98 20.55 -16.38 52.29
#